data_AF-A0A7X3UWV7-F1
#
_entry.id   AF-A0A7X3UWV7-F1
#
_cell.length_a   1.000
_cell.length_b   1.000
_cell.length_c   1.000
_cell.angle_alpha   90.00
_cell.angle_beta   90.00
_cell.angle_gamma   90.00
#
_symmetry.space_group_name_H-M   'P 1'
#
loop_
_entity.id
_entity.type
_entity.pdbx_description
1 polymer ?
#
loop_
_entity_poly.entity_id
_entity_poly.type
_entity_poly.pdbx_seq_one_letter_code
_entity_poly.pdbx_strand_id
1 'polypeptide(L)' 'MEDSVAIDAKRILLRYGTPISVLDKVNKEERIRLARAIARTALPDREARLRELLEEAGHLH' A
#
# COMPACT_ATOMS: atom_id res chain seq x y z
N MET A 1 5.44 8.52 -16.94
CA MET A 1 4.34 7.55 -16.69
C MET A 1 4.54 6.81 -15.38
N GLU A 2 5.73 6.26 -15.11
CA GLU A 2 6.03 5.53 -13.87
C GLU A 2 5.84 6.36 -12.59
N ASP A 3 6.14 7.66 -12.64
CA ASP A 3 5.95 8.55 -11.49
C ASP A 3 4.47 8.79 -11.17
N SER A 4 3.61 8.81 -12.18
CA SER A 4 2.15 8.86 -11.99
C SER A 4 1.66 7.63 -11.23
N VAL A 5 2.15 6.44 -11.62
CA VAL A 5 1.78 5.17 -10.98
C VAL A 5 2.26 5.12 -9.52
N ALA A 6 3.45 5.64 -9.24
CA ALA A 6 3.98 5.70 -7.89
C ALA A 6 3.22 6.69 -6.98
N ILE A 7 2.81 7.84 -7.52
CA ILE A 7 1.98 8.80 -6.80
C ILE A 7 0.62 8.19 -6.47
N ASP A 8 -0.03 7.52 -7.42
CA ASP A 8 -1.30 6.84 -7.20
C ASP A 8 -1.17 5.68 -6.21
N ALA A 9 -0.09 4.90 -6.29
CA ALA A 9 0.21 3.87 -5.32
C ALA A 9 0.35 4.45 -3.90
N LYS A 10 1.12 5.53 -3.74
CA LYS A 10 1.24 6.24 -2.45
C LYS A 10 -0.15 6.68 -1.94
N ARG A 11 -0.98 7.25 -2.81
CA ARG A 11 -2.33 7.74 -2.46
C ARG A 11 -3.27 6.60 -2.04
N ILE A 12 -3.27 5.47 -2.74
CA ILE A 12 -4.07 4.29 -2.39
C ILE A 12 -3.69 3.76 -1.01
N LEU A 13 -2.39 3.62 -0.74
CA LEU A 13 -1.90 3.07 0.52
C LEU A 13 -2.26 3.98 1.71
N LEU A 14 -2.12 5.30 1.55
CA LEU A 14 -2.57 6.26 2.56
C LEU A 14 -4.08 6.20 2.78
N ARG A 15 -4.87 6.10 1.70
CA ARG A 15 -6.34 6.06 1.78
C ARG A 15 -6.84 4.89 2.62
N TYR A 16 -6.16 3.74 2.56
CA TYR A 16 -6.55 2.52 3.25
C TYR A 16 -5.75 2.27 4.53
N GLY A 17 -5.06 3.30 5.07
CA GLY A 17 -4.57 3.27 6.45
C GLY A 17 -3.09 2.96 6.63
N THR A 18 -2.26 2.94 5.58
CA THR A 18 -0.79 2.84 5.78
C THR A 18 -0.27 4.11 6.49
N PRO A 19 0.38 4.01 7.66
CA PRO A 19 0.98 5.16 8.31
C PRO A 19 2.05 5.82 7.41
N ILE A 20 2.09 7.15 7.36
CA ILE A 20 3.09 7.87 6.53
C ILE A 20 4.52 7.51 6.91
N SER A 21 4.79 7.29 8.20
CA SER A 21 6.08 6.88 8.76
C SER A 21 6.54 5.49 8.30
N VAL A 22 5.60 4.61 7.97
CA VAL A 22 5.86 3.32 7.36
C VAL A 22 6.08 3.50 5.86
N LEU A 23 5.19 4.24 5.20
CA LEU A 23 5.19 4.44 3.75
C LEU A 23 6.46 5.11 3.21
N ASP A 24 7.10 5.97 3.99
CA ASP A 24 8.38 6.61 3.64
C ASP A 24 9.56 5.62 3.65
N LYS A 25 9.42 4.46 4.32
CA LYS A 25 10.41 3.37 4.33
C LYS A 25 10.16 2.34 3.23
N VAL A 26 8.96 2.32 2.65
CA VAL A 26 8.60 1.41 1.55
C VAL A 26 9.08 1.98 0.22
N ASN A 27 9.88 1.21 -0.51
CA ASN A 27 10.40 1.65 -1.81
C ASN A 27 9.28 1.77 -2.88
N LYS A 28 9.61 2.35 -4.04
CA LYS A 28 8.62 2.63 -5.11
C LYS A 28 7.97 1.35 -5.65
N GLU A 29 8.77 0.32 -5.94
CA GLU A 29 8.30 -0.92 -6.54
C GLU A 29 7.33 -1.66 -5.61
N GLU A 30 7.67 -1.72 -4.32
CA GLU A 30 6.85 -2.36 -3.31
C GLU A 30 5.54 -1.62 -3.07
N ARG A 31 5.57 -0.27 -3.03
CA ARG A 31 4.32 0.53 -2.98
C ARG A 31 3.39 0.21 -4.14
N ILE A 32 3.94 0.11 -5.36
CA ILE A 32 3.16 -0.25 -6.55
C ILE A 32 2.60 -1.68 -6.42
N ARG A 33 3.40 -2.63 -5.92
CA ARG A 33 2.95 -4.02 -5.70
C ARG A 33 1.79 -4.09 -4.71
N LEU A 34 1.93 -3.43 -3.55
CA LEU A 34 0.90 -3.36 -2.52
C LEU A 34 -0.38 -2.70 -3.05
N ALA A 35 -0.26 -1.53 -3.68
CA ALA A 35 -1.41 -0.81 -4.22
C ALA A 35 -2.18 -1.63 -5.28
N ARG A 36 -1.47 -2.40 -6.11
CA ARG A 36 -2.10 -3.32 -7.08
C ARG A 36 -2.85 -4.46 -6.40
N ALA A 37 -2.33 -5.01 -5.30
CA ALA A 37 -3.03 -6.03 -4.52
C ALA A 37 -4.33 -5.46 -3.91
N ILE A 38 -4.26 -4.25 -3.35
CA ILE A 38 -5.42 -3.56 -2.77
C ILE A 38 -6.46 -3.19 -3.83
N ALA A 39 -6.03 -2.74 -5.01
CA ALA A 39 -6.95 -2.43 -6.11
C ALA A 39 -7.77 -3.65 -6.56
N ARG A 40 -7.21 -4.87 -6.47
CA ARG A 40 -7.88 -6.14 -6.79
C ARG A 40 -8.69 -6.73 -5.62
N THR A 41 -8.59 -6.15 -4.43
CA THR A 41 -9.34 -6.58 -3.25
C THR A 41 -10.71 -5.90 -3.23
N ALA A 42 -11.74 -6.61 -2.78
CA ALA A 42 -13.08 -6.05 -2.64
C ALA A 42 -13.05 -4.85 -1.67
N LEU A 43 -13.80 -3.79 -1.99
CA LEU A 43 -13.80 -2.54 -1.21
C LEU A 43 -13.89 -2.72 0.32
N PRO A 44 -14.79 -3.55 0.89
CA PRO A 44 -14.87 -3.72 2.34
C PRO A 44 -13.63 -4.36 2.96
N ASP A 45 -12.84 -5.11 2.19
CA ASP A 45 -11.72 -5.91 2.71
C ASP A 45 -10.36 -5.23 2.54
N ARG A 46 -10.32 -4.08 1.85
CA ARG A 46 -9.06 -3.41 1.45
C ARG A 46 -8.20 -2.98 2.63
N GLU A 47 -8.80 -2.48 3.70
CA GLU A 47 -8.07 -2.02 4.88
C GLU A 47 -7.45 -3.20 5.64
N ALA A 48 -8.27 -4.22 5.93
CA ALA A 48 -7.81 -5.45 6.57
C ALA A 48 -6.69 -6.12 5.75
N ARG A 49 -6.90 -6.26 4.43
CA ARG A 49 -5.89 -6.88 3.56
C ARG A 49 -4.61 -6.06 3.45
N LEU A 50 -4.70 -4.72 3.48
CA LEU A 50 -3.51 -3.87 3.48
C LEU A 50 -2.70 -4.03 4.75
N ARG A 51 -3.38 -4.12 5.90
CA ARG A 51 -2.71 -4.37 7.17
C ARG A 51 -1.96 -5.71 7.15
N GLU A 52 -2.62 -6.79 6.73
CA GLU A 52 -1.99 -8.11 6.60
C GLU A 52 -0.74 -8.06 5.70
N LEU A 53 -0.85 -7.43 4.52
CA LEU A 53 0.28 -7.33 3.59
C LEU A 53 1.45 -6.52 4.17
N LEU A 54 1.17 -5.50 4.96
CA LEU A 54 2.21 -4.71 5.64
C LEU A 54 2.85 -5.49 6.79
N GLU A 55 2.08 -6.28 7.53
CA GLU A 55 2.59 -7.18 8.57
C GLU A 55 3.44 -8.31 7.95
N GLU A 56 2.96 -8.97 6.88
CA GLU A 56 3.68 -10.00 6.12
C GLU A 56 5.02 -9.47 5.56
N ALA A 57 5.05 -8.21 5.12
CA ALA A 57 6.25 -7.55 4.62
C ALA A 57 7.19 -7.00 5.72
N GLY A 58 6.80 -7.11 6.99
CA GLY A 58 7.58 -6.63 8.14
C GLY A 58 7.58 -5.10 8.31
N HIS A 59 6.60 -4.41 7.72
CA HIS A 59 6.42 -2.97 7.82
C HIS A 59 5.54 -2.55 9.02
N LEU A 60 4.72 -3.49 9.52
CA LEU A 60 3.92 -3.35 10.73
C LEU A 60 4.22 -4.53 11.67
N HIS A 61 4.23 -4.24 12.96
CA HIS A 61 4.43 -5.19 14.05
C HIS A 61 3.41 -4.89 15.17
#